data_AF-A0A7C1IZH1-F1
#
_entry.id   AF-A0A7C1IZH1-F1
#
_cell.length_a   1.000
_cell.length_b   1.000
_cell.length_c   1.000
_cell.angle_alpha   90.00
_cell.angle_beta   90.00
_cell.angle_gamma   90.00
#
_symmetry.space_group_name_H-M   'P 1'
#
loop_
_entity.id
_entity.type
_entity.pdbx_description
1 polymer ?
#
loop_
_entity_poly.entity_id
_entity_poly.type
_entity_poly.pdbx_seq_one_letter_code
_entity_poly.pdbx_strand_id
1 'polypeptide(L)' 'QGPFYDLIGAAMPSILVETSFITHEKEGAMLATSEYREYIARGIFEGIRDYIMKTATLKEDSGRKVVAR' A
#
# COMPACT_ATOMS: atom_id res chain seq x y z
N GLN A 1 -20.46 0.47 -2.31
CA GLN A 1 -19.29 1.32 -1.98
C GLN A 1 -19.76 2.44 -1.08
N GLY A 2 -19.12 2.62 0.09
CA GLY A 2 -19.44 3.67 1.05
C GLY A 2 -18.43 4.83 0.98
N PRO A 3 -18.67 5.95 1.67
CA PRO A 3 -17.72 7.06 1.71
C PRO A 3 -16.50 6.65 2.55
N PHE A 4 -15.29 6.76 1.98
CA PHE A 4 -14.03 6.41 2.65
C PHE A 4 -13.58 7.54 3.59
N TYR A 5 -14.35 7.78 4.64
CA TYR A 5 -14.13 8.90 5.57
C TYR A 5 -12.73 8.88 6.21
N ASP A 6 -12.13 7.71 6.39
CA ASP A 6 -10.79 7.54 6.99
C ASP A 6 -9.65 8.11 6.11
N LEU A 7 -9.91 8.37 4.83
CA LEU A 7 -8.95 9.00 3.91
C LEU A 7 -9.14 10.51 3.79
N ILE A 8 -10.22 11.06 4.35
CA ILE A 8 -10.52 12.48 4.29
C ILE A 8 -9.76 13.20 5.41
N GLY A 9 -8.80 14.05 5.04
CA GLY A 9 -8.03 14.87 6.00
C GLY A 9 -6.78 14.21 6.58
N ALA A 10 -6.31 13.10 6.00
CA ALA A 10 -5.07 12.47 6.44
C ALA A 10 -3.86 13.40 6.23
N ALA A 11 -3.18 13.77 7.31
CA ALA A 11 -1.97 14.60 7.30
C ALA A 11 -0.72 13.85 6.76
N MET A 12 -0.86 12.57 6.47
CA MET A 12 0.17 11.65 5.99
C MET A 12 -0.40 10.78 4.86
N PRO A 13 0.45 10.17 4.01
CA PRO A 13 -0.01 9.27 2.96
C PRO A 13 -0.85 8.13 3.54
N SER A 14 -2.05 7.94 3.01
CA SER A 14 -3.01 6.94 3.46
C SER A 14 -3.72 6.29 2.28
N ILE A 15 -3.95 4.98 2.36
CA ILE A 15 -4.68 4.19 1.36
C ILE A 15 -5.57 3.16 2.07
N LEU A 16 -6.65 2.77 1.41
CA LEU A 16 -7.50 1.66 1.81
C LEU A 16 -7.46 0.60 0.72
N VAL A 17 -7.22 -0.66 1.10
CA VAL A 17 -7.12 -1.79 0.17
C VAL A 17 -8.25 -2.77 0.46
N GLU A 18 -9.12 -2.99 -0.52
CA GLU A 18 -10.10 -4.07 -0.51
C GLU A 18 -9.43 -5.33 -1.08
N THR A 19 -9.21 -6.33 -0.23
CA THR A 19 -8.37 -7.49 -0.57
C THR A 19 -9.16 -8.66 -1.15
N SER A 20 -10.44 -8.80 -0.78
CA SER A 20 -11.36 -9.85 -1.25
C SER A 20 -12.80 -9.56 -0.80
N PHE A 21 -13.78 -10.13 -1.49
CA PHE A 21 -15.19 -10.12 -1.11
C PHE A 21 -15.55 -11.37 -0.29
N ILE A 22 -15.87 -11.18 1.00
CA ILE A 22 -16.26 -12.29 1.91
C ILE A 22 -17.51 -13.02 1.40
N THR A 23 -18.44 -12.32 0.77
CA THR A 23 -19.68 -12.89 0.24
C THR A 23 -19.51 -13.64 -1.07
N HIS A 24 -18.38 -13.48 -1.76
CA HIS A 24 -18.08 -14.25 -2.96
C HIS A 24 -17.52 -15.61 -2.56
N GLU A 25 -18.20 -16.70 -2.92
CA GLU A 25 -17.88 -18.07 -2.48
C GLU A 25 -16.39 -18.43 -2.62
N LYS A 26 -15.82 -18.23 -3.82
CA LYS A 26 -14.39 -18.50 -4.08
C LYS A 26 -13.45 -17.62 -3.27
N GLU A 27 -13.65 -16.29 -3.27
CA GLU A 27 -12.77 -15.36 -2.58
C GLU A 27 -12.84 -15.50 -1.07
N GLY A 28 -14.03 -15.65 -0.49
CA GLY A 28 -14.23 -15.92 0.92
C GLY A 28 -13.53 -17.23 1.35
N ALA A 29 -13.64 -18.29 0.54
CA ALA A 29 -12.94 -19.55 0.80
C ALA A 29 -11.41 -19.40 0.73
N MET A 30 -10.88 -18.66 -0.25
CA MET A 30 -9.44 -18.37 -0.32
C MET A 30 -8.97 -17.54 0.88
N LEU A 31 -9.71 -16.49 1.26
CA LEU A 31 -9.41 -15.61 2.39
C LEU A 31 -9.33 -16.35 3.73
N ALA A 32 -10.06 -17.45 3.88
CA ALA A 32 -9.99 -18.31 5.06
C ALA A 32 -8.66 -19.08 5.16
N THR A 33 -7.91 -19.25 4.08
CA THR A 33 -6.61 -19.95 4.08
C THR A 33 -5.46 -19.05 4.52
N SER A 34 -4.50 -19.60 5.27
CA SER A 34 -3.29 -18.86 5.67
C SER A 34 -2.40 -18.52 4.48
N GLU A 35 -2.28 -19.44 3.52
CA GLU A 35 -1.49 -19.29 2.29
C GLU A 35 -1.88 -18.02 1.51
N TYR A 36 -3.19 -17.82 1.32
CA TYR A 36 -3.71 -16.68 0.56
C TYR A 36 -3.58 -15.37 1.34
N ARG A 37 -3.77 -15.39 2.66
CA ARG A 37 -3.51 -14.20 3.50
C ARG A 37 -2.04 -13.79 3.50
N GLU A 38 -1.12 -14.76 3.53
CA GLU A 38 0.31 -14.51 3.43
C GLU A 38 0.68 -13.95 2.04
N TYR A 39 0.05 -14.47 0.99
CA TYR A 39 0.20 -13.93 -0.36
C TYR A 39 -0.22 -12.45 -0.45
N ILE A 40 -1.39 -12.10 0.09
CA ILE A 40 -1.88 -10.72 0.17
C ILE A 40 -0.92 -9.85 0.99
N ALA A 41 -0.51 -10.31 2.18
CA ALA A 41 0.37 -9.57 3.08
C ALA A 41 1.71 -9.24 2.41
N ARG A 42 2.28 -10.19 1.66
CA ARG A 42 3.52 -9.98 0.91
C ARG A 42 3.37 -8.88 -0.16
N GLY A 43 2.29 -8.89 -0.92
CA GLY A 43 2.02 -7.85 -1.92
C GLY A 43 1.89 -6.46 -1.29
N ILE A 44 1.18 -6.35 -0.15
CA ILE A 44 1.08 -5.10 0.60
C ILE A 44 2.44 -4.64 1.12
N PHE A 45 3.23 -5.57 1.69
CA PHE A 45 4.57 -5.28 2.18
C PHE A 45 5.50 -4.74 1.08
N GLU A 46 5.54 -5.41 -0.07
CA GLU A 46 6.35 -4.99 -1.21
C GLU A 46 5.96 -3.60 -1.70
N GLY A 47 4.65 -3.33 -1.82
CA GLY A 47 4.15 -2.01 -2.20
C GLY A 47 4.56 -0.90 -1.21
N ILE A 48 4.42 -1.14 0.10
CA ILE A 48 4.83 -0.18 1.13
C ILE A 48 6.34 0.05 1.11
N ARG A 49 7.13 -1.03 1.04
CA ARG A 49 8.60 -0.97 0.97
C ARG A 49 9.03 -0.11 -0.22
N ASP A 50 8.48 -0.37 -1.39
CA ASP A 50 8.83 0.34 -2.62
C ASP A 50 8.41 1.82 -2.56
N TYR A 51 7.25 2.12 -1.97
CA TYR A 51 6.81 3.50 -1.73
C TYR A 51 7.80 4.26 -0.83
N ILE A 52 8.22 3.65 0.28
CA ILE A 52 9.18 4.25 1.21
C ILE A 52 10.52 4.49 0.52
N MET A 53 11.05 3.49 -0.20
CA MET A 53 12.35 3.61 -0.87
C MET A 53 12.35 4.74 -1.90
N LYS A 54 11.30 4.85 -2.73
CA LYS A 54 11.16 5.93 -3.70
C LYS A 54 11.03 7.30 -3.01
N THR A 55 10.25 7.39 -1.95
CA THR A 55 9.99 8.66 -1.26
C THR A 55 11.19 9.13 -0.42
N ALA A 56 11.94 8.21 0.19
CA ALA A 56 13.16 8.51 0.92
C ALA A 56 14.25 9.05 -0.03
N THR A 57 14.39 8.42 -1.21
CA THR A 57 15.38 8.85 -2.23
C THR A 57 15.07 10.26 -2.76
N LEU A 58 13.79 10.59 -2.95
CA LEU A 58 13.38 11.94 -3.39
C LEU A 58 13.70 13.04 -2.36
N LYS A 59 13.73 12.73 -1.06
CA LYS A 59 14.12 13.72 -0.03
C LYS A 59 15.61 14.01 -0.03
N GLU A 60 16.46 13.04 -0.37
CA GLU A 60 17.92 13.24 -0.44
C GLU A 60 18.38 14.01 -1.67
N ASP A 61 17.59 13.97 -2.76
CA ASP A 61 17.90 14.68 -4.00
C ASP A 61 17.42 16.15 -3.96
N SER A 62 16.38 16.45 -3.19
CA SER A 62 15.88 17.82 -2.98
C SER A 62 16.84 18.73 -2.19
N GLY A 63 17.92 18.18 -1.62
CA GLY A 63 18.97 18.92 -0.90
C GLY A 63 20.27 19.14 -1.68
N ARG A 64 20.42 18.57 -2.88
CA ARG A 64 21.60 18.77 -3.71
C ARG A 64 21.29 19.71 -4.86
N LYS A 65 21.85 20.93 -4.80
CA LYS A 65 22.16 21.69 -6.02
C LYS A 65 23.02 20.77 -6.89
N VAL A 66 22.45 20.23 -7.97
CA VAL A 66 23.25 19.65 -9.05
C VAL A 66 23.98 20.82 -9.71
N VAL A 67 25.23 21.02 -9.32
CA VAL A 67 26.20 21.82 -10.05
C VAL A 67 27.37 20.91 -10.41
N ALA A 68 27.69 20.88 -11.70
CA ALA A 68 28.84 20.24 -12.37
C ALA A 68 28.82 18.69 -12.39
N ARG A 69 28.97 18.00 -13.53
CA ARG A 69 29.60 18.34 -14.82
C ARG A 69 28.78 17.83 -15.99
#